data_AF-A0A8S9K9L1-F1
#
_entry.id   AF-A0A8S9K9L1-F1
#
_cell.length_a   1.000
_cell.length_b   1.000
_cell.length_c   1.000
_cell.angle_alpha   90.00
_cell.angle_beta   90.00
_cell.angle_gamma   90.00
#
_symmetry.space_group_name_H-M   'P 1'
#
loop_
_entity.id
_entity.type
_entity.pdbx_description
1 polymer ?
#
loop_
_entity_poly.entity_id
_entity_poly.type
_entity_poly.pdbx_seq_one_letter_code
_entity_poly.pdbx_strand_id
1 'polypeptide(L)'
;MSSQQLVDFIHEQLKSETKLSTVCEKVVDRCLAPDTASGEGCDNMTIILVQFKKSNNNPSEPEPEEETKPQPSQDEPSSSS
;
A
#
# COMPACT_ATOMS: atom_id res chain seq x y z
N MET A 1 -15.29 15.24 4.52
CA MET A 1 -13.83 15.50 4.43
C MET A 1 -13.56 16.33 3.18
N SER A 2 -12.87 17.48 3.26
CA SER A 2 -12.52 18.25 2.06
C SER A 2 -11.32 17.65 1.32
N SER A 3 -11.12 18.04 0.05
CA SER A 3 -9.99 17.53 -0.76
C SER A 3 -8.64 17.81 -0.11
N GLN A 4 -8.42 19.01 0.47
CA GLN A 4 -7.15 19.34 1.11
C GLN A 4 -6.96 18.55 2.42
N GLN A 5 -8.02 18.39 3.22
CA GLN A 5 -7.96 17.57 4.43
C GLN A 5 -7.62 16.10 4.11
N LEU A 6 -8.14 15.58 3.00
CA LEU A 6 -7.81 14.24 2.52
C LEU A 6 -6.32 14.12 2.12
N VAL A 7 -5.79 15.09 1.37
CA VAL A 7 -4.38 15.13 0.97
C VAL A 7 -3.46 15.18 2.19
N ASP A 8 -3.75 16.08 3.14
CA ASP A 8 -2.96 16.25 4.35
C ASP A 8 -2.96 14.98 5.20
N PHE A 9 -4.13 14.34 5.34
CA PHE A 9 -4.27 13.08 6.05
C PHE A 9 -3.50 11.93 5.38
N ILE A 10 -3.60 11.78 4.06
CA ILE A 10 -2.83 10.77 3.31
C ILE A 10 -1.32 10.99 3.51
N HIS A 11 -0.85 12.23 3.39
CA HIS A 11 0.56 12.58 3.60
C HIS A 11 1.04 12.27 5.02
N GLU A 12 0.19 12.45 6.02
CA GLU A 12 0.49 12.05 7.40
C GLU A 12 0.60 10.53 7.53
N GLN A 13 -0.37 9.78 7.01
CA GLN A 13 -0.38 8.32 7.10
C GLN A 13 0.80 7.67 6.35
N LEU A 14 1.22 8.23 5.21
CA LEU A 14 2.37 7.74 4.46
C LEU A 14 3.71 7.88 5.19
N LYS A 15 3.79 8.63 6.29
CA LYS A 15 5.01 8.73 7.12
C LYS A 15 5.19 7.53 8.03
N SER A 16 4.10 6.87 8.43
CA SER A 16 4.13 5.74 9.38
C SER A 16 3.76 4.41 8.75
N GLU A 17 2.91 4.40 7.72
CA GLU A 17 2.44 3.19 7.07
C GLU A 17 3.32 2.78 5.89
N THR A 18 3.70 1.50 5.85
CA THR A 18 4.50 0.94 4.75
C THR A 18 3.64 0.44 3.58
N LYS A 19 2.38 0.08 3.84
CA LYS A 19 1.44 -0.46 2.85
C LYS A 19 0.41 0.58 2.47
N LEU A 20 0.26 0.84 1.17
CA LEU A 20 -0.76 1.75 0.65
C LEU A 20 -2.19 1.28 0.96
N SER A 21 -2.42 -0.03 1.04
CA SER A 21 -3.73 -0.58 1.42
C SER A 21 -4.18 -0.11 2.81
N THR A 22 -3.26 -0.10 3.78
CA THR A 22 -3.55 0.39 5.14
C THR A 22 -3.92 1.87 5.14
N VAL A 23 -3.24 2.68 4.30
CA VAL A 23 -3.60 4.09 4.14
C VAL A 23 -4.99 4.25 3.54
N CYS A 24 -5.31 3.47 2.51
CA CYS A 24 -6.64 3.46 1.89
C CYS A 24 -7.74 3.09 2.89
N GLU A 25 -7.54 2.02 3.67
CA GLU A 25 -8.48 1.58 4.71
C GLU A 25 -8.75 2.69 5.72
N LYS A 26 -7.69 3.31 6.25
CA LYS A 26 -7.82 4.43 7.21
C LYS A 26 -8.53 5.65 6.63
N VAL A 27 -8.36 5.93 5.34
CA VAL A 27 -9.08 7.02 4.66
C VAL A 27 -10.57 6.69 4.59
N VAL A 28 -10.91 5.48 4.12
CA VAL A 28 -12.31 5.07 3.96
C VAL A 28 -13.00 4.99 5.32
N ASP A 29 -12.36 4.45 6.35
CA ASP A 29 -12.86 4.40 7.72
C ASP A 29 -13.23 5.79 8.25
N ARG A 30 -12.44 6.80 7.91
CA ARG A 30 -12.69 8.19 8.34
C ARG A 30 -13.80 8.87 7.54
N CYS A 31 -14.15 8.33 6.37
CA CYS A 31 -15.25 8.80 5.55
C CYS A 31 -16.57 8.07 5.85
N LEU A 32 -16.55 6.98 6.63
CA LEU A 32 -17.75 6.29 7.05
C LEU A 32 -18.63 7.21 7.89
N ALA A 33 -19.93 7.15 7.62
CA ALA A 33 -20.90 7.84 8.45
C ALA A 33 -20.86 7.29 9.89
N PRO A 34 -20.91 8.13 10.93
CA PRO A 34 -21.01 7.67 12.31
C PRO A 34 -22.37 7.00 12.59
N ASP A 35 -23.39 7.37 11.81
CA ASP A 35 -24.74 6.83 11.83
C ASP A 35 -25.40 6.96 10.45
N THR A 36 -26.57 6.35 10.27
CA THR A 36 -27.33 6.43 9.01
C THR A 36 -28.23 7.67 8.91
N ALA A 37 -28.22 8.57 9.90
CA ALA A 37 -29.08 9.75 9.91
C ALA A 37 -28.48 10.91 9.12
N SER A 38 -27.14 10.96 9.06
CA SER A 38 -26.37 12.07 8.48
C SER A 38 -26.30 12.05 6.95
N GLY A 39 -26.56 10.89 6.31
CA GLY A 39 -26.60 10.72 4.85
C GLY A 39 -25.24 10.76 4.12
N GLU A 40 -24.26 11.50 4.62
CA GLU A 40 -22.88 11.50 4.11
C GLU A 40 -22.09 10.28 4.60
N GLY A 41 -21.35 9.60 3.72
CA GLY A 41 -20.54 8.43 4.08
C GLY A 41 -21.33 7.12 4.22
N CYS A 42 -22.60 7.12 3.81
CA CYS A 42 -23.49 5.95 3.77
C CYS A 42 -23.50 5.25 2.39
N ASP A 43 -22.71 5.76 1.43
CA ASP A 43 -22.63 5.24 0.06
C ASP A 43 -21.47 4.27 -0.13
N ASN A 44 -21.43 3.63 -1.29
CA ASN A 44 -20.33 2.75 -1.65
C ASN A 44 -19.07 3.60 -1.92
N MET A 45 -18.14 3.59 -0.97
CA MET A 45 -16.87 4.30 -1.10
C MET A 45 -15.82 3.41 -1.74
N THR A 46 -15.06 3.96 -2.68
CA THR A 46 -13.92 3.30 -3.33
C THR A 46 -12.78 4.29 -3.45
N ILE A 47 -11.56 3.85 -3.14
CA ILE A 47 -10.35 4.66 -3.26
C ILE A 47 -9.29 3.89 -4.05
N ILE A 48 -8.56 4.61 -4.89
CA ILE A 48 -7.35 4.13 -5.56
C ILE A 48 -6.25 5.10 -5.21
N LEU A 49 -5.18 4.60 -4.56
CA LEU A 49 -4.01 5.38 -4.21
C LEU A 49 -2.81 4.93 -5.06
N VAL A 50 -2.27 5.84 -5.87
CA VAL A 50 -1.10 5.60 -6.71
C VAL A 50 0.07 6.42 -6.18
N GLN A 51 1.11 5.74 -5.69
CA GLN A 51 2.34 6.40 -5.26
C GLN A 51 3.36 6.38 -6.40
N PHE A 52 3.74 7.56 -6.89
CA PHE A 52 4.81 7.68 -7.86
C PHE A 52 6.16 7.46 -7.19
N LYS A 53 6.99 6.59 -7.76
CA LYS A 53 8.41 6.52 -7.39
C LYS A 53 9.07 7.82 -7.81
N LYS A 54 9.97 8.35 -6.98
CA LYS A 54 10.86 9.43 -7.43
C LYS A 54 11.63 8.89 -8.63
N SER A 55 11.59 9.61 -9.75
CA SER A 55 12.41 9.25 -10.90
C SER A 55 13.86 9.40 -10.45
N ASN A 56 14.59 8.31 -10.34
CA ASN A 56 16.03 8.33 -10.10
C ASN A 56 16.74 8.84 -11.37
N ASN A 57 16.61 10.13 -11.65
CA ASN A 57 17.51 10.83 -12.58
C ASN A 57 18.85 11.18 -11.89
N ASN A 58 19.18 10.47 -10.80
CA ASN A 58 20.46 10.54 -10.11
C ASN A 58 21.08 9.13 -10.06
N PRO A 59 22.31 8.90 -10.57
CA PRO A 59 22.92 7.57 -10.70
C PRO A 59 23.42 6.91 -9.41
N SER A 60 22.84 7.19 -8.24
CA SER A 60 23.46 6.71 -6.99
C SER A 60 22.46 6.58 -5.85
N GLU A 61 21.81 5.41 -5.78
CA GLU A 61 21.56 4.72 -4.50
C GLU A 61 21.21 3.24 -4.78
N PRO A 62 21.80 2.28 -4.05
CA PRO A 62 21.55 0.85 -4.26
C PRO A 62 20.11 0.49 -3.85
N GLU A 63 19.44 -0.29 -4.69
CA GLU A 63 18.12 -0.85 -4.42
C GLU A 63 18.18 -1.76 -3.17
N PRO A 64 17.13 -1.78 -2.32
CA PRO A 64 17.08 -2.72 -1.21
C PRO A 64 17.04 -4.15 -1.74
N GLU A 65 17.98 -4.98 -1.29
CA GLU A 65 18.09 -6.40 -1.61
C GLU A 65 16.76 -7.10 -1.28
N GLU A 66 16.11 -7.64 -2.30
CA GLU A 66 14.98 -8.54 -2.14
C GLU A 66 15.51 -9.84 -1.52
N GLU A 67 15.10 -10.15 -0.28
CA GLU A 67 15.42 -11.40 0.40
C GLU A 67 15.08 -12.59 -0.51
N THR A 68 16.12 -13.24 -1.03
CA THR A 68 15.98 -14.44 -1.84
C THR A 68 15.38 -15.53 -0.96
N LYS A 69 14.09 -15.83 -1.18
CA LYS A 69 13.45 -17.02 -0.60
C LYS A 69 14.22 -18.27 -1.07
N PRO A 70 14.67 -19.15 -0.17
CA PRO A 70 15.35 -20.37 -0.59
C PRO A 70 14.39 -21.27 -1.38
N GLN A 71 14.75 -21.59 -2.62
CA GLN A 71 14.11 -22.64 -3.40
C GLN A 71 14.38 -24.00 -2.73
N PRO A 72 13.37 -24.86 -2.53
CA PRO A 72 13.61 -26.23 -2.11
C PRO A 72 14.26 -27.02 -3.25
N SER A 73 15.44 -27.57 -2.97
CA SER A 73 16.18 -28.52 -3.81
C SER A 73 15.32 -29.77 -4.10
N GLN A 74 15.07 -30.04 -5.37
CA GLN A 74 14.58 -31.34 -5.81
C GLN A 74 15.80 -32.27 -5.95
N ASP A 75 15.91 -33.25 -5.05
CA ASP A 75 16.78 -34.40 -5.22
C ASP A 75 16.25 -35.27 -6.37
N GLU A 76 16.95 -35.24 -7.51
CA GLU A 76 16.89 -36.27 -8.55
C GLU A 76 17.94 -37.34 -8.22
N PRO A 77 17.60 -38.62 -7.97
CA PRO A 77 18.58 -39.68 -8.06
C PRO A 77 18.67 -40.14 -9.53
N SER A 78 19.81 -39.84 -10.14
CA SER A 78 20.22 -40.44 -11.41
C SER A 78 20.46 -41.95 -11.27
N SER A 79 20.15 -42.66 -12.36
CA SER A 79 20.25 -44.11 -12.50
C SER A 79 21.62 -44.69 -12.13
N SER A 80 21.64 -45.88 -11.53
CA SER A 80 22.72 -46.83 -11.77
C SER A 80 22.25 -48.30 -11.65
N SER A 81 22.60 -49.06 -12.69
CA SER A 81 22.47 -50.52 -12.93
C SER A 81 21.11 -51.07 -13.36
#